data_AF-A0A2N8KS34-F1
#
_entry.id   AF-A0A2N8KS34-F1
#
_cell.length_a   1.000
_cell.length_b   1.000
_cell.length_c   1.000
_cell.angle_alpha   90.00
_cell.angle_beta   90.00
_cell.angle_gamma   90.00
#
_symmetry.space_group_name_H-M   'P 1'
#
loop_
_entity.id
_entity.type
_entity.pdbx_description
1 polymer ?
#
loop_
_entity_poly.entity_id
_entity_poly.type
_entity_poly.pdbx_seq_one_letter_code
_entity_poly.pdbx_strand_id
1 'polypeptide(L)'
;MPTLFKYLPSKFLDAFVGQGEILFRSLSYFRNYEEIKVRGDRHEGRRLYQPSQGLEITKVDTGEKSLLPWAFESSVKDREIFVFCLSTKFSEGLAKEFGADACVSIHDPVALIARIRAALTLRRWVKHARLLHQPVDYYSPSEAPLAEWAVPERMVMRKTTEYSYQNEYRLAFARGNALQVNNVDALIAATPGSSEPTLTSHPEQKLRVGSLARICTVQTFA
;
A
#
# COMPACT_ATOMS: atom_id res chain seq x y z
N MET A 1 -11.18 -14.14 10.44
CA MET A 1 -10.18 -13.59 9.49
C MET A 1 -9.10 -14.65 9.34
N PRO A 2 -8.61 -14.97 8.12
CA PRO A 2 -7.55 -15.98 7.94
C PRO A 2 -6.24 -15.52 8.57
N THR A 3 -5.34 -16.46 8.87
CA THR A 3 -3.96 -16.15 9.29
C THR A 3 -3.29 -15.22 8.29
N LEU A 4 -2.59 -14.21 8.79
CA LEU A 4 -1.81 -13.29 7.97
C LEU A 4 -0.33 -13.55 8.16
N PHE A 5 0.46 -13.28 7.12
CA PHE A 5 1.88 -13.60 7.09
C PHE A 5 2.71 -12.33 6.92
N LYS A 6 3.68 -12.13 7.80
CA LYS A 6 4.68 -11.07 7.64
C LYS A 6 6.03 -11.68 7.29
N TYR A 7 6.52 -11.36 6.11
CA TYR A 7 7.88 -11.67 5.70
C TYR A 7 8.83 -10.55 6.12
N LEU A 8 9.90 -10.89 6.84
CA LEU A 8 10.90 -9.93 7.31
C LEU A 8 12.27 -10.58 7.54
N PRO A 9 13.36 -9.78 7.49
CA PRO A 9 14.66 -10.22 7.98
C PRO A 9 14.63 -10.59 9.48
N SER A 10 15.21 -11.74 9.84
CA SER A 10 15.20 -12.36 11.15
C SER A 10 15.70 -11.43 12.27
N LYS A 11 16.64 -10.52 11.94
CA LYS A 11 17.12 -9.45 12.83
C LYS A 11 16.02 -8.54 13.40
N PHE A 12 14.84 -8.51 12.79
CA PHE A 12 13.70 -7.72 13.26
C PHE A 12 12.64 -8.55 14.02
N LEU A 13 12.84 -9.86 14.19
CA LEU A 13 11.85 -10.74 14.85
C LEU A 13 11.58 -10.35 16.29
N ASP A 14 12.61 -10.05 17.09
CA ASP A 14 12.39 -9.66 18.49
C ASP A 14 11.65 -8.33 18.59
N ALA A 15 12.04 -7.34 17.77
CA ALA A 15 11.33 -6.06 17.72
C ALA A 15 9.86 -6.25 17.33
N PHE A 16 9.57 -7.05 16.31
CA PHE A 16 8.20 -7.25 15.83
C PHE A 16 7.36 -8.15 16.76
N VAL A 17 7.86 -9.35 17.09
CA VAL A 17 7.12 -10.37 17.84
C VAL A 17 7.25 -10.17 19.36
N GLY A 18 8.48 -9.99 19.85
CA GLY A 18 8.77 -9.86 21.27
C GLY A 18 8.26 -8.54 21.84
N GLN A 19 8.61 -7.43 21.19
CA GLN A 19 8.34 -6.07 21.68
C GLN A 19 7.07 -5.46 21.10
N GLY A 20 6.55 -6.00 19.99
CA GLY A 20 5.37 -5.44 19.31
C GLY A 20 5.65 -4.11 18.61
N GLU A 21 6.86 -3.90 18.10
CA GLU A 21 7.21 -2.73 17.29
C GLU A 21 6.78 -2.95 15.83
N ILE A 22 5.79 -2.17 15.38
CA ILE A 22 5.27 -2.20 14.02
C ILE A 22 5.67 -0.93 13.30
N LEU A 23 6.43 -1.08 12.22
CA LEU A 23 6.87 0.01 11.37
C LEU A 23 5.94 0.16 10.16
N PHE A 24 5.18 1.25 10.15
CA PHE A 24 4.44 1.67 8.97
C PHE A 24 5.31 2.61 8.12
N ARG A 25 5.36 2.36 6.82
CA ARG A 25 6.09 3.17 5.85
C ARG A 25 5.10 3.95 5.00
N SER A 26 5.46 5.18 4.61
CA SER A 26 4.62 5.95 3.69
C SER A 26 4.49 5.27 2.33
N LEU A 27 3.43 5.54 1.57
CA LEU A 27 3.29 5.01 0.20
C LEU A 27 4.46 5.45 -0.70
N SER A 28 4.95 6.68 -0.49
CA SER A 28 6.12 7.21 -1.20
C SER A 28 7.37 6.33 -1.03
N TYR A 29 7.54 5.67 0.14
CA TYR A 29 8.64 4.73 0.36
C TYR A 29 8.54 3.56 -0.61
N PHE A 30 7.38 2.91 -0.69
CA PHE A 30 7.18 1.74 -1.55
C PHE A 30 7.25 2.10 -3.03
N ARG A 31 6.82 3.30 -3.42
CA ARG A 31 6.98 3.80 -4.79
C ARG A 31 8.45 3.91 -5.19
N ASN A 32 9.28 4.56 -4.36
CA ASN A 32 10.69 4.80 -4.68
C ASN A 32 11.60 3.61 -4.37
N TYR A 33 11.15 2.66 -3.54
CA TYR A 33 11.92 1.47 -3.18
C TYR A 33 12.03 0.45 -4.33
N GLU A 34 11.24 0.60 -5.40
CA GLU A 34 11.34 -0.26 -6.59
C GLU A 34 12.67 -0.07 -7.31
N GLU A 35 13.21 1.15 -7.29
CA GLU A 35 14.41 1.52 -8.04
C GLU A 35 15.71 1.03 -7.41
N ILE A 36 15.68 0.64 -6.12
CA ILE A 36 16.89 0.27 -5.38
C ILE A 36 17.00 -1.24 -5.14
N LYS A 37 15.90 -2.02 -5.14
CA LYS A 37 15.87 -3.51 -5.21
C LYS A 37 14.44 -4.10 -5.06
N VAL A 38 13.97 -4.75 -6.12
CA VAL A 38 13.09 -5.94 -6.16
C VAL A 38 11.62 -5.80 -5.68
N ARG A 39 11.21 -4.79 -4.88
CA ARG A 39 9.93 -4.88 -4.11
C ARG A 39 9.04 -3.63 -4.08
N GLY A 40 9.32 -2.63 -4.88
CA GLY A 40 8.45 -1.45 -4.93
C GLY A 40 7.29 -1.61 -5.90
N ASP A 41 6.48 -0.57 -5.99
CA ASP A 41 5.41 -0.46 -6.98
C ASP A 41 5.43 0.99 -7.48
N ARG A 42 5.88 1.22 -8.72
CA ARG A 42 5.95 2.56 -9.35
C ARG A 42 4.61 3.29 -9.41
N HIS A 43 3.51 2.56 -9.26
CA HIS A 43 2.14 3.07 -9.19
C HIS A 43 1.58 3.06 -7.77
N GLU A 44 2.39 2.83 -6.74
CA GLU A 44 1.93 2.82 -5.36
C GLU A 44 1.36 4.20 -4.96
N GLY A 45 0.13 4.19 -4.43
CA GLY A 45 -0.64 5.41 -4.18
C GLY A 45 -1.19 6.09 -5.44
N ARG A 46 -1.16 5.44 -6.60
CA ARG A 46 -1.73 5.93 -7.87
C ARG A 46 -2.85 5.02 -8.37
N ARG A 47 -3.85 5.63 -9.00
CA ARG A 47 -4.81 4.94 -9.87
C ARG A 47 -4.48 5.28 -11.31
N LEU A 48 -4.02 4.28 -12.05
CA LEU A 48 -3.72 4.38 -13.47
C LEU A 48 -4.92 3.92 -14.31
N TYR A 49 -5.27 4.67 -15.34
CA TYR A 49 -6.17 4.23 -16.41
C TYR A 49 -5.52 4.45 -17.76
N GLN A 50 -5.17 3.35 -18.40
CA GLN A 50 -4.48 3.29 -19.69
C GLN A 50 -5.21 2.26 -20.59
N PRO A 51 -6.32 2.66 -21.23
CA PRO A 51 -7.05 1.79 -22.15
C PRO A 51 -6.19 1.42 -23.36
N SER A 52 -6.33 0.18 -23.84
CA SER A 52 -5.50 -0.36 -24.93
C SER A 52 -5.67 0.37 -26.27
N GLN A 53 -6.83 0.99 -26.49
CA GLN A 53 -7.13 1.78 -27.69
C GLN A 53 -6.70 3.26 -27.58
N GLY A 54 -6.11 3.66 -26.46
CA GLY A 54 -5.82 5.05 -26.14
C GLY A 54 -6.93 5.73 -25.34
N LEU A 55 -6.56 6.77 -24.61
CA LEU A 55 -7.45 7.55 -23.76
C LEU A 55 -8.32 8.46 -24.62
N GLU A 56 -9.64 8.25 -24.61
CA GLU A 56 -10.60 9.14 -25.26
C GLU A 56 -10.70 10.46 -24.49
N ILE A 57 -10.41 11.57 -25.17
CA ILE A 57 -10.58 12.93 -24.67
C ILE A 57 -11.66 13.59 -25.50
N THR A 58 -12.62 14.24 -24.81
CA THR A 58 -13.64 15.07 -25.45
C THR A 58 -13.32 16.53 -25.16
N LYS A 59 -13.17 17.34 -26.20
CA LYS A 59 -13.02 18.80 -26.08
C LYS A 59 -14.35 19.40 -25.60
N VAL A 60 -14.33 20.17 -24.52
CA VAL A 60 -15.56 20.69 -23.88
C VAL A 60 -16.29 21.71 -24.74
N ASP A 61 -15.54 22.49 -25.51
CA ASP A 61 -16.02 23.57 -26.37
C ASP A 61 -16.59 23.07 -27.71
N THR A 62 -15.95 22.09 -28.34
CA THR A 62 -16.36 21.57 -29.66
C THR A 62 -17.10 20.24 -29.64
N GLY A 63 -17.00 19.48 -28.54
CA GLY A 63 -17.49 18.10 -28.46
C GLY A 63 -16.66 17.10 -29.27
N GLU A 64 -15.57 17.54 -29.91
CA GLU A 64 -14.69 16.69 -30.70
C GLU A 64 -14.00 15.66 -29.81
N LYS A 65 -13.96 14.42 -30.28
CA LYS A 65 -13.30 13.30 -29.61
C LYS A 65 -11.96 12.99 -30.25
N SER A 66 -10.96 12.71 -29.42
CA SER A 66 -9.64 12.27 -29.86
C SER A 66 -9.14 11.12 -28.98
N LEU A 67 -8.40 10.19 -29.57
CA LEU A 67 -7.71 9.13 -28.83
C LEU A 67 -6.25 9.51 -28.66
N LEU A 68 -5.80 9.62 -27.40
CA LEU A 68 -4.41 9.91 -27.07
C LEU A 68 -3.71 8.62 -26.60
N PRO A 69 -2.45 8.37 -26.99
CA PRO A 69 -1.66 7.25 -26.48
C PRO A 69 -1.13 7.53 -25.06
N TRP A 70 -1.92 8.20 -24.23
CA TRP A 70 -1.60 8.69 -22.89
C TRP A 70 -2.44 7.93 -21.86
N ALA A 71 -2.16 8.14 -20.58
CA ALA A 71 -2.97 7.60 -19.49
C ALA A 71 -3.55 8.70 -18.61
N PHE A 72 -4.65 8.38 -17.95
CA PHE A 72 -5.15 9.17 -16.84
C PHE A 72 -4.56 8.64 -15.54
N GLU A 73 -3.98 9.52 -14.73
CA GLU A 73 -3.45 9.18 -13.41
C GLU A 73 -4.12 10.02 -12.33
N SER A 74 -4.47 9.37 -11.23
CA SER A 74 -4.83 10.03 -9.98
C SER A 74 -3.88 9.58 -8.87
N SER A 75 -3.35 10.51 -8.10
CA SER A 75 -2.36 10.26 -7.05
C SER A 75 -2.87 10.74 -5.68
N VAL A 76 -2.69 9.92 -4.65
CA VAL A 76 -3.00 10.33 -3.26
C VAL A 76 -1.83 11.13 -2.65
N LYS A 77 -2.06 11.74 -1.47
CA LYS A 77 -1.00 12.34 -0.64
C LYS A 77 -0.12 11.26 0.00
N ASP A 78 0.69 10.61 -0.83
CA ASP A 78 1.51 9.42 -0.57
C ASP A 78 2.50 9.50 0.60
N ARG A 79 2.99 10.71 0.93
CA ARG A 79 3.85 10.98 2.09
C ARG A 79 3.08 11.08 3.41
N GLU A 80 1.76 11.23 3.35
CA GLU A 80 0.88 11.38 4.52
C GLU A 80 0.10 10.10 4.84
N ILE A 81 0.18 9.07 4.00
CA ILE A 81 -0.50 7.79 4.16
C ILE A 81 0.54 6.71 4.44
N PHE A 82 0.35 5.99 5.55
CA PHE A 82 1.28 5.01 6.07
C PHE A 82 0.66 3.62 6.00
N VAL A 83 1.40 2.66 5.44
CA VAL A 83 0.94 1.29 5.22
C VAL A 83 1.85 0.27 5.90
N PHE A 84 1.23 -0.83 6.32
CA PHE A 84 1.90 -2.03 6.79
C PHE A 84 1.34 -3.22 6.00
N CYS A 85 2.21 -3.78 5.17
CA CYS A 85 1.87 -4.86 4.24
C CYS A 85 2.09 -6.23 4.91
N LEU A 86 1.10 -7.10 4.75
CA LEU A 86 1.07 -8.52 5.11
C LEU A 86 0.72 -9.32 3.86
N SER A 87 0.80 -10.65 3.92
CA SER A 87 0.25 -11.54 2.91
C SER A 87 -0.85 -12.41 3.53
N THR A 88 -1.82 -12.83 2.73
CA THR A 88 -2.79 -13.87 3.10
C THR A 88 -2.29 -15.28 2.80
N LYS A 89 -1.09 -15.40 2.22
CA LYS A 89 -0.51 -16.67 1.77
C LYS A 89 0.84 -16.93 2.45
N PHE A 90 1.01 -18.15 2.96
CA PHE A 90 2.33 -18.68 3.31
C PHE A 90 2.99 -19.25 2.06
N SER A 91 4.24 -18.88 1.81
CA SER A 91 5.00 -19.21 0.61
C SER A 91 6.48 -18.90 0.80
N GLU A 92 7.34 -19.89 0.57
CA GLU A 92 8.79 -19.72 0.48
C GLU A 92 9.21 -18.89 -0.75
N GLY A 93 8.47 -19.01 -1.85
CA GLY A 93 8.67 -18.20 -3.05
C GLY A 93 8.53 -16.71 -2.75
N LEU A 94 7.47 -16.33 -2.01
CA LEU A 94 7.33 -14.96 -1.52
C LEU A 94 8.50 -14.57 -0.63
N ALA A 95 8.93 -15.42 0.31
CA ALA A 95 10.07 -15.12 1.18
C ALA A 95 11.35 -14.79 0.40
N LYS A 96 11.67 -15.60 -0.63
CA LYS A 96 12.83 -15.39 -1.50
C LYS A 96 12.75 -14.09 -2.28
N GLU A 97 11.63 -13.84 -2.95
CA GLU A 97 11.40 -12.59 -3.69
C GLU A 97 11.49 -11.37 -2.76
N PHE A 98 11.05 -11.58 -1.53
CA PHE A 98 11.07 -10.62 -0.48
C PHE A 98 12.42 -10.49 0.23
N GLY A 99 13.44 -11.28 -0.12
CA GLY A 99 14.72 -11.29 0.58
C GLY A 99 14.53 -11.43 2.11
N ALA A 100 13.54 -12.21 2.52
CA ALA A 100 13.20 -12.49 3.90
C ALA A 100 13.64 -13.91 4.25
N ASP A 101 14.39 -14.03 5.33
CA ASP A 101 14.83 -15.29 5.96
C ASP A 101 13.87 -15.73 7.10
N ALA A 102 12.81 -14.96 7.36
CA ALA A 102 11.77 -15.33 8.31
C ALA A 102 10.36 -14.92 7.84
N CYS A 103 9.38 -15.72 8.25
CA CYS A 103 7.95 -15.46 8.14
C CYS A 103 7.29 -15.58 9.51
N VAL A 104 6.49 -14.58 9.85
CA VAL A 104 5.66 -14.56 11.06
C VAL A 104 4.21 -14.81 10.66
N SER A 105 3.65 -15.91 11.13
CA SER A 105 2.23 -16.25 10.98
C SER A 105 1.46 -15.63 12.13
N ILE A 106 0.54 -14.72 11.83
CA ILE A 106 -0.32 -14.02 12.78
C ILE A 106 -1.67 -14.74 12.80
N HIS A 107 -1.89 -15.55 13.84
CA HIS A 107 -3.06 -16.43 13.98
C HIS A 107 -4.31 -15.71 14.48
N ASP A 108 -4.14 -14.56 15.13
CA ASP A 108 -5.23 -13.67 15.52
C ASP A 108 -5.05 -12.25 14.94
N PRO A 109 -5.36 -12.05 13.64
CA PRO A 109 -5.30 -10.74 13.01
C PRO A 109 -6.26 -9.72 13.65
N VAL A 110 -7.38 -10.17 14.23
CA VAL A 110 -8.35 -9.28 14.86
C VAL A 110 -7.74 -8.65 16.11
N ALA A 111 -7.04 -9.44 16.93
CA ALA A 111 -6.28 -8.92 18.07
C ALA A 111 -5.18 -7.95 17.63
N LEU A 112 -4.44 -8.26 16.55
CA LEU A 112 -3.42 -7.35 16.00
C LEU A 112 -4.04 -5.99 15.61
N ILE A 113 -5.13 -6.01 14.84
CA ILE A 113 -5.86 -4.81 14.39
C ILE A 113 -6.37 -4.00 15.59
N ALA A 114 -6.95 -4.66 16.58
CA ALA A 114 -7.45 -4.00 17.80
C ALA A 114 -6.32 -3.29 18.55
N ARG A 115 -5.15 -3.92 18.69
CA ARG A 115 -3.99 -3.30 19.36
C ARG A 115 -3.40 -2.13 18.54
N ILE A 116 -3.38 -2.24 17.22
CA ILE A 116 -2.96 -1.11 16.35
C ILE A 116 -3.94 0.06 16.51
N ARG A 117 -5.25 -0.19 16.48
CA ARG A 117 -6.26 0.86 16.72
C ARG A 117 -6.06 1.54 18.07
N ALA A 118 -5.83 0.75 19.13
CA ALA A 118 -5.53 1.27 20.46
C ALA A 118 -4.25 2.14 20.48
N ALA A 119 -3.20 1.75 19.76
CA ALA A 119 -2.00 2.58 19.64
C ALA A 119 -2.25 3.87 18.83
N LEU A 120 -3.15 3.85 17.85
CA LEU A 120 -3.52 5.01 17.04
C LEU A 120 -4.40 6.03 17.79
N THR A 121 -5.16 5.64 18.81
CA THR A 121 -5.94 6.62 19.61
C THR A 121 -5.04 7.62 20.32
N LEU A 122 -3.79 7.24 20.61
CA LEU A 122 -2.77 8.11 21.19
C LEU A 122 -2.17 9.10 20.16
N ARG A 123 -2.47 8.94 18.87
CA ARG A 123 -1.97 9.78 17.77
C ARG A 123 -3.05 10.77 17.34
N ARG A 124 -3.15 11.91 18.03
CA ARG A 124 -4.19 12.94 17.78
C ARG A 124 -4.24 13.47 16.34
N TRP A 125 -3.14 13.37 15.59
CA TRP A 125 -3.06 13.78 14.17
C TRP A 125 -3.61 12.73 13.20
N VAL A 126 -3.91 11.51 13.66
CA VAL A 126 -4.66 10.50 12.93
C VAL A 126 -6.15 10.73 13.19
N LYS A 127 -6.85 11.23 12.18
CA LYS A 127 -8.26 11.59 12.31
C LYS A 127 -9.10 10.37 12.72
N HIS A 128 -9.81 10.49 13.86
CA HIS A 128 -10.64 9.45 14.46
C HIS A 128 -9.93 8.10 14.71
N ALA A 129 -8.60 8.10 14.88
CA ALA A 129 -7.81 6.86 14.99
C ALA A 129 -8.10 5.85 13.85
N ARG A 130 -8.43 6.39 12.67
CA ARG A 130 -8.93 5.60 11.56
C ARG A 130 -7.84 4.69 11.01
N LEU A 131 -8.12 3.40 11.05
CA LEU A 131 -7.31 2.34 10.46
C LEU A 131 -8.15 1.62 9.39
N LEU A 132 -7.74 1.77 8.15
CA LEU A 132 -8.21 0.97 7.03
C LEU A 132 -7.51 -0.39 7.08
N HIS A 133 -8.21 -1.47 6.77
CA HIS A 133 -7.61 -2.78 6.64
C HIS A 133 -8.43 -3.72 5.75
N GLN A 134 -7.80 -4.35 4.77
CA GLN A 134 -8.43 -5.33 3.87
C GLN A 134 -7.38 -6.06 3.02
N PRO A 135 -7.74 -7.19 2.37
CA PRO A 135 -7.00 -7.66 1.20
C PRO A 135 -6.88 -6.55 0.15
N VAL A 136 -5.74 -6.50 -0.53
CA VAL A 136 -5.55 -5.58 -1.65
C VAL A 136 -6.40 -6.04 -2.81
N ASP A 137 -7.16 -5.10 -3.38
CA ASP A 137 -7.89 -5.32 -4.63
C ASP A 137 -6.93 -5.10 -5.80
N TYR A 138 -6.91 -6.02 -6.75
CA TYR A 138 -6.07 -5.93 -7.94
C TYR A 138 -6.89 -5.50 -9.14
N TYR A 139 -6.37 -4.56 -9.93
CA TYR A 139 -7.07 -4.00 -11.08
C TYR A 139 -6.20 -3.99 -12.34
N SER A 140 -6.82 -4.04 -13.51
CA SER A 140 -6.12 -3.80 -14.77
C SER A 140 -6.12 -2.31 -15.09
N PRO A 141 -4.98 -1.69 -15.46
CA PRO A 141 -4.96 -0.33 -15.98
C PRO A 141 -5.90 -0.10 -17.18
N SER A 142 -6.27 -1.14 -17.92
CA SER A 142 -7.23 -1.03 -19.02
C SER A 142 -8.69 -0.84 -18.57
N GLU A 143 -8.99 -1.08 -17.30
CA GLU A 143 -10.34 -0.96 -16.74
C GLU A 143 -10.59 0.46 -16.23
N ALA A 144 -11.71 1.04 -16.67
CA ALA A 144 -12.11 2.38 -16.27
C ALA A 144 -12.21 2.50 -14.73
N PRO A 145 -11.66 3.57 -14.13
CA PRO A 145 -11.59 3.70 -12.68
C PRO A 145 -12.94 4.11 -12.05
N LEU A 146 -13.99 4.34 -12.84
CA LEU A 146 -15.30 4.83 -12.40
C LEU A 146 -15.18 6.02 -11.43
N ALA A 147 -15.68 5.91 -10.19
CA ALA A 147 -15.53 6.94 -9.17
C ALA A 147 -14.27 6.76 -8.29
N GLU A 148 -13.55 5.66 -8.44
CA GLU A 148 -12.49 5.25 -7.51
C GLU A 148 -11.22 6.09 -7.63
N TRP A 149 -11.02 6.73 -8.79
CA TRP A 149 -9.91 7.68 -8.97
C TRP A 149 -9.98 8.86 -8.00
N ALA A 150 -11.15 9.15 -7.43
CA ALA A 150 -11.37 10.25 -6.49
C ALA A 150 -11.45 9.81 -5.03
N VAL A 151 -11.23 8.52 -4.72
CA VAL A 151 -11.42 7.96 -3.37
C VAL A 151 -10.10 7.39 -2.84
N PRO A 152 -9.27 8.21 -2.15
CA PRO A 152 -7.98 7.77 -1.62
C PRO A 152 -8.06 6.47 -0.81
N GLU A 153 -9.09 6.29 0.01
CA GLU A 153 -9.26 5.07 0.80
C GLU A 153 -9.26 3.78 -0.02
N ARG A 154 -9.88 3.83 -1.22
CA ARG A 154 -9.90 2.69 -2.16
C ARG A 154 -8.59 2.59 -2.91
N MET A 155 -8.03 3.72 -3.34
CA MET A 155 -6.75 3.77 -4.06
C MET A 155 -5.61 3.17 -3.23
N VAL A 156 -5.56 3.49 -1.93
CA VAL A 156 -4.56 2.99 -0.99
C VAL A 156 -4.65 1.48 -0.78
N MET A 157 -5.81 0.87 -1.05
CA MET A 157 -6.04 -0.57 -0.89
C MET A 157 -5.99 -1.32 -2.21
N ARG A 158 -5.33 -0.74 -3.22
CA ARG A 158 -5.30 -1.28 -4.58
C ARG A 158 -3.92 -1.30 -5.18
N LYS A 159 -3.72 -2.28 -6.07
CA LYS A 159 -2.52 -2.45 -6.89
C LYS A 159 -2.89 -2.92 -8.30
N THR A 160 -1.98 -2.76 -9.24
CA THR A 160 -2.10 -3.38 -10.56
C THR A 160 -2.00 -4.90 -10.44
N THR A 161 -2.65 -5.62 -11.38
CA THR A 161 -2.67 -7.09 -11.41
C THR A 161 -1.30 -7.75 -11.49
N GLU A 162 -0.26 -7.02 -11.94
CA GLU A 162 1.13 -7.50 -11.96
C GLU A 162 1.65 -7.86 -10.55
N TYR A 163 1.11 -7.24 -9.49
CA TYR A 163 1.47 -7.53 -8.09
C TYR A 163 0.52 -8.53 -7.39
N SER A 164 -0.41 -9.15 -8.12
CA SER A 164 -1.42 -10.06 -7.56
C SER A 164 -0.82 -11.30 -6.88
N TYR A 165 0.37 -11.73 -7.32
CA TYR A 165 1.08 -12.86 -6.73
C TYR A 165 1.45 -12.63 -5.26
N GLN A 166 1.54 -11.37 -4.79
CA GLN A 166 1.87 -11.00 -3.41
C GLN A 166 0.79 -11.42 -2.41
N ASN A 167 -0.47 -11.60 -2.87
CA ASN A 167 -1.62 -11.91 -2.04
C ASN A 167 -1.71 -10.94 -0.83
N GLU A 168 -1.55 -9.64 -1.09
CA GLU A 168 -1.31 -8.65 -0.06
C GLU A 168 -2.57 -8.41 0.80
N TYR A 169 -2.37 -8.33 2.12
CA TYR A 169 -3.31 -7.76 3.07
C TYR A 169 -2.70 -6.48 3.64
N ARG A 170 -3.42 -5.37 3.55
CA ARG A 170 -2.89 -4.05 3.88
C ARG A 170 -3.59 -3.46 5.09
N LEU A 171 -2.79 -2.89 5.98
CA LEU A 171 -3.21 -2.03 7.07
C LEU A 171 -2.74 -0.61 6.73
N ALA A 172 -3.64 0.38 6.76
CA ALA A 172 -3.28 1.76 6.41
C ALA A 172 -3.96 2.78 7.31
N PHE A 173 -3.24 3.84 7.64
CA PHE A 173 -3.79 5.03 8.27
C PHE A 173 -3.11 6.26 7.67
N ALA A 174 -3.63 7.45 7.96
CA ALA A 174 -3.09 8.67 7.39
C ALA A 174 -3.10 9.84 8.36
N ARG A 175 -2.28 10.83 8.03
CA ARG A 175 -2.26 12.13 8.71
C ARG A 175 -3.40 13.01 8.19
N GLY A 176 -4.07 13.68 9.12
CA GLY A 176 -5.09 14.67 8.79
C GLY A 176 -6.19 14.14 7.88
N ASN A 177 -6.37 14.80 6.73
CA ASN A 177 -7.42 14.50 5.75
C ASN A 177 -6.87 13.83 4.48
N ALA A 178 -5.68 13.23 4.51
CA ALA A 178 -5.09 12.57 3.32
C ALA A 178 -5.95 11.44 2.73
N LEU A 179 -6.88 10.87 3.50
CA LEU A 179 -7.85 9.87 3.04
C LEU A 179 -9.21 10.46 2.62
N GLN A 180 -9.39 11.77 2.64
CA GLN A 180 -10.66 12.41 2.29
C GLN A 180 -10.95 12.25 0.78
N VAL A 181 -12.22 12.02 0.43
CA VAL A 181 -12.68 12.00 -0.97
C VAL A 181 -12.26 13.30 -1.67
N ASN A 182 -11.84 13.17 -2.93
CA ASN A 182 -11.27 14.24 -3.78
C ASN A 182 -9.93 14.82 -3.31
N ASN A 183 -9.30 14.31 -2.24
CA ASN A 183 -7.94 14.72 -1.89
C ASN A 183 -6.89 13.96 -2.71
N VAL A 184 -6.92 14.20 -4.02
CA VAL A 184 -6.07 13.57 -5.02
C VAL A 184 -5.54 14.62 -6.00
N ASP A 185 -4.40 14.33 -6.61
CA ASP A 185 -3.88 15.09 -7.75
C ASP A 185 -4.12 14.26 -9.02
N ALA A 186 -4.82 14.83 -10.01
CA ALA A 186 -5.18 14.15 -11.25
C ALA A 186 -4.50 14.80 -12.45
N LEU A 187 -3.98 13.97 -13.37
CA LEU A 187 -3.28 14.43 -14.57
C LEU A 187 -3.48 13.46 -15.73
N ILE A 188 -3.20 13.95 -16.95
CA ILE A 188 -3.04 13.11 -18.14
C ILE A 188 -1.54 12.98 -18.40
N ALA A 189 -1.01 11.75 -18.37
CA ALA A 189 0.40 11.44 -18.52
C ALA A 189 0.71 10.81 -19.88
N ALA A 190 1.66 11.41 -20.61
CA ALA A 190 2.24 10.78 -21.79
C ALA A 190 3.14 9.59 -21.45
N THR A 191 3.79 9.62 -20.28
CA THR A 191 4.62 8.53 -19.76
C THR A 191 4.19 8.23 -18.32
N PRO A 192 3.26 7.29 -18.12
CA PRO A 192 2.71 6.99 -16.80
C PRO A 192 3.79 6.46 -15.86
N GLY A 193 3.70 6.83 -14.59
CA GLY A 193 4.65 6.39 -13.56
C GLY A 193 6.03 7.08 -13.59
N SER A 194 6.31 7.99 -14.54
CA SER A 194 7.59 8.70 -14.68
C SER A 194 7.75 9.85 -13.68
N SER A 195 7.73 9.54 -12.38
CA SER A 195 8.24 10.47 -11.37
C SER A 195 9.66 10.09 -11.03
N GLU A 196 10.59 11.05 -11.10
CA GLU A 196 11.95 10.82 -10.62
C GLU A 196 11.93 10.36 -9.15
N PRO A 197 12.76 9.36 -8.79
CA PRO A 197 12.93 8.95 -7.40
C PRO A 197 13.37 10.14 -6.58
N THR A 198 12.61 10.45 -5.54
CA THR A 198 13.04 11.42 -4.55
C THR A 198 14.04 10.73 -3.63
N LEU A 199 15.34 11.08 -3.73
CA LEU A 199 16.41 10.63 -2.83
C LEU A 199 16.23 11.10 -1.37
N THR A 200 15.15 11.84 -1.08
CA THR A 200 14.81 12.31 0.27
C THR A 200 14.38 11.17 1.17
N SER A 201 14.62 11.31 2.48
CA SER A 201 14.05 10.39 3.46
C SER A 201 12.52 10.32 3.37
N HIS A 202 12.00 9.10 3.43
CA HIS A 202 10.56 8.83 3.40
C HIS A 202 9.97 8.81 4.81
N PRO A 203 8.80 9.43 5.03
CA PRO A 203 8.14 9.36 6.32
C PRO A 203 7.87 7.93 6.77
N GLU A 204 8.09 7.67 8.05
CA GLU A 204 7.81 6.40 8.73
C GLU A 204 7.10 6.65 10.06
N GLN A 205 6.35 5.65 10.53
CA GLN A 205 5.65 5.69 11.80
C GLN A 205 5.81 4.36 12.52
N LYS A 206 6.47 4.39 13.67
CA LYS A 206 6.59 3.24 14.55
C LYS A 206 5.48 3.26 15.60
N LEU A 207 4.76 2.15 15.70
CA LEU A 207 3.77 1.89 16.75
C LEU A 207 4.28 0.78 17.66
N ARG A 208 3.99 0.89 18.96
CA ARG A 208 4.21 -0.17 19.93
C ARG A 208 2.86 -0.72 20.36
N VAL A 209 2.65 -2.01 20.15
CA VAL A 209 1.37 -2.70 20.39
C VAL A 209 1.46 -3.79 21.47
N GLY A 210 2.61 -3.85 22.15
CA GLY A 210 2.93 -4.91 23.11
C GLY A 210 3.22 -6.25 22.44
N SER A 211 3.78 -7.18 23.21
CA SER A 211 4.26 -8.47 22.69
C SER A 211 3.19 -9.21 21.87
N LEU A 212 3.57 -9.64 20.66
CA LEU A 212 2.75 -10.43 19.76
C LEU A 212 2.99 -11.94 19.89
N ALA A 213 3.91 -12.37 20.77
CA ALA A 213 4.31 -13.77 20.91
C ALA A 213 3.13 -14.74 21.13
N ARG A 214 2.04 -14.29 21.78
CA ARG A 214 0.85 -15.13 22.03
C ARG A 214 -0.07 -15.31 20.81
N ILE A 215 0.07 -14.49 19.78
CA ILE A 215 -0.78 -14.52 18.58
C ILE A 215 0.02 -14.83 17.31
N CYS A 216 1.33 -15.09 17.45
CA CYS A 216 2.23 -15.29 16.34
C CYS A 216 3.04 -16.58 16.49
N THR A 217 3.35 -17.22 15.36
CA THR A 217 4.43 -18.22 15.26
C THR A 217 5.46 -17.75 14.25
N VAL A 218 6.71 -18.13 14.46
CA VAL A 218 7.83 -17.77 13.58
C VAL A 218 8.31 -19.00 12.84
N GLN A 219 8.53 -18.86 11.54
CA GLN A 219 9.22 -19.83 10.71
C GLN A 219 10.40 -19.15 10.02
N THR A 220 11.57 -19.78 10.08
CA THR A 220 12.77 -19.32 9.39
C THR A 220 12.99 -20.13 8.11
N PHE A 221 13.53 -19.49 7.09
CA PHE A 221 13.93 -20.12 5.84
C PHE A 221 15.45 -20.31 5.86
N ALA A 222 15.91 -21.41 5.26
CA ALA A 222 17.33 -21.72 5.12
C ALA A 222 17.96 -20.94 3.95
#